data_AF-A0A9Q2ZQK3-F1
#
_entry.id   AF-A0A9Q2ZQK3-F1
#
_cell.length_a   1.000
_cell.length_b   1.000
_cell.length_c   1.000
_cell.angle_alpha   90.00
_cell.angle_beta   90.00
_cell.angle_gamma   90.00
#
_symmetry.space_group_name_H-M   'P 1'
#
loop_
_entity.id
_entity.type
_entity.pdbx_description
1 polymer ?
#
loop_
_entity_poly.entity_id
_entity_poly.type
_entity_poly.pdbx_seq_one_letter_code
_entity_poly.pdbx_strand_id
1 'polypeptide(L)' 'MTDNTGTWVAIGPAGAVGSIHRAADGFEVELYGRRRAGGPYPSLESAKGAVHAALGPLAARPEFRAH' A
#
# COMPACT_ATOMS: atom_id res chain seq x y z
N MET A 1 1.34 -20.95 13.48
CA MET A 1 2.27 -20.32 12.51
C MET A 1 2.09 -18.83 12.65
N THR A 2 3.09 -18.12 13.17
CA THR A 2 3.08 -16.67 13.27
C THR A 2 3.28 -16.10 11.87
N ASP A 3 2.19 -15.79 11.17
CA ASP A 3 2.33 -15.06 9.93
C ASP A 3 2.92 -13.69 10.27
N ASN A 4 4.08 -13.41 9.69
CA ASN A 4 4.77 -12.13 9.82
C ASN A 4 4.01 -11.10 8.95
N THR A 5 2.75 -10.85 9.29
CA THR A 5 1.83 -9.92 8.63
C THR A 5 2.26 -8.49 8.92
N GLY A 6 3.38 -8.08 8.33
CA GLY A 6 3.76 -6.67 8.29
C GLY A 6 2.70 -5.91 7.51
N THR A 7 2.11 -4.90 8.13
CA THR A 7 1.17 -3.99 7.47
C THR A 7 1.81 -2.61 7.39
N TRP A 8 1.76 -1.97 6.23
CA TRP A 8 2.23 -0.60 6.04
C TRP A 8 1.06 0.29 5.67
N VAL A 9 0.74 1.26 6.50
CA VAL A 9 -0.29 2.25 6.21
C VAL A 9 0.32 3.39 5.42
N ALA A 10 -0.28 3.70 4.27
CA ALA A 10 0.06 4.85 3.45
C ALA A 10 -0.72 6.07 3.97
N ILE A 11 0.00 7.06 4.50
CA ILE A 11 -0.54 8.31 5.04
C ILE A 11 -0.23 9.43 4.06
N GLY A 12 -1.27 10.01 3.47
CA GLY A 12 -1.21 11.20 2.64
C GLY A 12 -1.52 12.47 3.44
N PRO A 13 -1.46 13.65 2.79
CA PRO A 13 -1.67 14.94 3.45
C PRO A 13 -3.08 15.10 4.06
N ALA A 14 -4.08 14.39 3.54
CA ALA A 14 -5.45 14.40 4.04
C ALA A 14 -5.77 13.25 5.01
N GLY A 15 -4.83 12.34 5.28
CA GLY A 15 -5.04 11.16 6.12
C GLY A 15 -4.61 9.85 5.47
N ALA A 16 -5.05 8.71 6.02
CA ALA A 16 -4.74 7.40 5.48
C ALA A 16 -5.39 7.21 4.10
N VAL A 17 -4.55 7.00 3.08
CA VAL A 17 -4.98 6.84 1.69
C VAL A 17 -4.97 5.38 1.24
N GLY A 18 -4.30 4.50 1.99
CA GLY A 18 -4.29 3.07 1.76
C GLY A 18 -3.46 2.30 2.78
N SER A 19 -3.40 0.99 2.59
CA SER A 19 -2.59 0.05 3.35
C SER A 19 -1.95 -0.98 2.42
N ILE A 20 -0.78 -1.47 2.81
CA ILE A 20 -0.08 -2.56 2.14
C ILE A 20 0.01 -3.70 3.15
N HIS A 21 -0.50 -4.86 2.79
CA HIS A 21 -0.45 -6.05 3.62
C HIS A 21 0.57 -7.01 3.03
N ARG A 22 1.42 -7.60 3.88
CA ARG A 22 2.24 -8.73 3.46
C ARG A 22 1.34 -9.95 3.28
N ALA A 23 1.41 -10.56 2.10
CA ALA A 23 0.79 -11.83 1.79
C ALA A 23 1.86 -12.92 1.62
N ALA A 24 1.43 -14.19 1.61
CA ALA A 24 2.31 -15.34 1.48
C ALA A 24 3.19 -15.28 0.21
N ASP A 25 2.65 -14.72 -0.88
CA ASP A 25 3.30 -14.65 -2.20
C ASP A 25 3.77 -13.23 -2.57
N GLY A 26 3.66 -12.25 -1.67
CA GLY A 26 4.06 -10.87 -1.98
C GLY A 26 3.43 -9.80 -1.10
N PHE A 27 3.02 -8.69 -1.72
CA PHE A 27 2.47 -7.51 -1.06
C PHE A 27 1.15 -7.10 -1.71
N GLU A 28 0.09 -7.04 -0.93
CA GLU A 28 -1.23 -6.64 -1.41
C GLU A 28 -1.49 -5.18 -1.05
N VAL A 29 -1.91 -4.40 -2.04
CA VAL A 29 -2.22 -2.98 -1.87
C VAL A 29 -3.73 -2.79 -1.79
N GLU A 30 -4.18 -2.18 -0.72
CA GLU A 30 -5.55 -1.75 -0.51
C GLU A 30 -5.60 -0.22 -0.42
N LEU A 31 -6.48 0.41 -1.20
CA LEU A 31 -6.64 1.86 -1.20
C LEU A 31 -8.04 2.22 -0.71
N TYR A 32 -8.12 3.23 0.14
CA TYR A 32 -9.41 3.71 0.62
C TYR A 32 -10.15 4.40 -0.53
N GLY A 33 -11.36 3.92 -0.85
CA GLY A 33 -12.20 4.44 -1.93
C GLY A 33 -11.97 3.81 -3.31
N ARG A 34 -11.03 2.86 -3.45
CA ARG A 34 -10.81 2.12 -4.70
C ARG A 34 -10.66 0.62 -4.41
N ARG A 35 -11.56 -0.19 -4.96
CA ARG A 35 -11.56 -1.64 -4.76
C ARG A 35 -10.30 -2.25 -5.39
N ARG A 36 -9.33 -2.67 -4.57
CA ARG A 36 -8.04 -3.33 -4.89
C ARG A 36 -7.26 -2.73 -6.07
N ALA A 37 -6.10 -2.12 -5.79
CA ALA A 37 -5.27 -1.50 -6.83
C ALA A 37 -4.55 -2.49 -7.76
N GLY A 38 -4.62 -3.81 -7.48
CA GLY A 38 -3.97 -4.83 -8.28
C GLY A 38 -3.79 -6.12 -7.50
N GLY A 39 -3.33 -7.17 -8.18
CA GLY A 39 -2.92 -8.43 -7.56
C GLY A 39 -1.69 -8.26 -6.65
N PRO A 40 -1.19 -9.35 -6.04
CA PRO A 40 -0.03 -9.30 -5.17
C PRO A 40 1.20 -8.78 -5.94
N TYR A 41 1.84 -7.75 -5.39
CA TYR A 41 3.08 -7.20 -5.90
C TYR A 41 4.26 -8.03 -5.39
N PRO A 42 5.28 -8.28 -6.23
CA PRO A 42 6.44 -9.07 -5.84
C PRO A 42 7.31 -8.38 -4.78
N SER A 43 7.24 -7.04 -4.71
CA SER A 43 8.10 -6.23 -3.85
C SER A 43 7.34 -5.05 -3.22
N LEU A 44 7.76 -4.66 -2.01
CA LEU A 44 7.22 -3.50 -1.30
C LEU A 44 7.38 -2.20 -2.10
N GLU A 45 8.48 -2.04 -2.85
CA GLU A 45 8.68 -0.85 -3.68
C GLU A 45 7.67 -0.73 -4.82
N SER A 46 7.35 -1.85 -5.47
CA SER A 46 6.29 -1.92 -6.50
C SER A 46 4.92 -1.60 -5.90
N ALA A 47 4.63 -2.13 -4.70
CA ALA A 47 3.42 -1.82 -3.96
C ALA A 47 3.32 -0.32 -3.60
N LYS A 48 4.41 0.29 -3.11
CA LYS A 48 4.49 1.73 -2.81
C LYS A 48 4.29 2.59 -4.06
N GLY A 49 4.89 2.19 -5.18
CA GLY A 49 4.72 2.84 -6.48
C GLY A 49 3.28 2.76 -6.98
N ALA A 50 2.62 1.62 -6.82
CA ALA A 50 1.22 1.44 -7.17
C ALA A 50 0.28 2.32 -6.34
N VAL A 51 0.53 2.41 -5.01
CA VAL A 51 -0.19 3.36 -4.15
C VAL A 51 -0.01 4.77 -4.69
N HIS A 52 1.23 5.22 -4.89
CA HIS A 52 1.52 6.58 -5.38
C HIS A 52 0.86 6.88 -6.74
N ALA A 53 0.97 5.95 -7.70
CA ALA A 53 0.33 6.08 -9.01
C ALA A 53 -1.20 6.17 -8.91
N ALA A 54 -1.80 5.44 -7.98
CA ALA A 54 -3.24 5.44 -7.78
C ALA A 54 -3.78 6.69 -7.08
N LEU A 55 -2.95 7.41 -6.30
CA LEU A 55 -3.30 8.72 -5.75
C LEU A 55 -3.36 9.82 -6.82
N GLY A 56 -2.72 9.58 -7.96
CA GLY A 56 -2.70 10.49 -9.10
C GLY A 56 -1.42 11.32 -9.18
N PRO A 57 -1.16 11.93 -10.35
CA PRO A 57 0.12 12.57 -10.67
C PRO A 57 0.43 13.83 -9.84
N LEU A 58 -0.57 14.40 -9.17
CA LEU A 58 -0.44 15.59 -8.32
C LEU A 58 -0.41 15.27 -6.83
N ALA A 59 -0.59 14.00 -6.45
CA ALA A 59 -0.54 13.61 -5.06
C ALA A 59 0.90 13.58 -4.56
N ALA A 60 1.13 14.13 -3.38
CA ALA A 60 2.41 13.99 -2.69
C ALA A 60 2.67 12.50 -2.40
N ARG A 61 3.96 12.11 -2.39
CA ARG A 61 4.36 10.76 -2.04
C ARG A 61 3.89 10.45 -0.61
N PRO A 62 3.04 9.45 -0.42
CA PRO A 62 2.53 9.12 0.91
C PRO A 62 3.65 8.55 1.77
N GLU A 63 3.56 8.80 3.07
CA GLU A 63 4.44 8.19 4.05
C GLU A 63 3.93 6.79 4.37
N PHE A 64 4.82 5.80 4.34
CA PHE A 64 4.47 4.42 4.64
C PHE A 64 4.93 4.08 6.04
N ARG A 65 3.99 3.94 6.98
CA ARG A 65 4.28 3.57 8.37
C ARG A 65 3.94 2.11 8.61
N ALA A 66 4.94 1.32 9.04
CA ALA A 66 4.73 -0.05 9.48
C ALA A 66 3.93 -0.06 10.79
N HIS A 67 2.91 -0.92 10.88
CA HIS A 67 2.09 -1.15 12.06
C HIS A 67 2.22 -2.61 12.51
#